data_AF-A0A373VSH7-F1
#
_entry.id   AF-A0A373VSH7-F1
#
_cell.length_a   1.000
_cell.length_b   1.000
_cell.length_c   1.000
_cell.angle_alpha   90.00
_cell.angle_beta   90.00
_cell.angle_gamma   90.00
#
_symmetry.space_group_name_H-M   'P 1'
#
loop_
_entity.id
_entity.type
_entity.pdbx_description
1 polymer ?
#
loop_
_entity_poly.entity_id
_entity_poly.type
_entity_poly.pdbx_seq_one_letter_code
_entity_poly.pdbx_strand_id
1 'polypeptide(L)'
;MKVKALTSFTGVLSMTANEVREISDEAVLKDLVEAGFVIPVEKEPEPETTTPEPETTTPEPGEVAPVQQKKGRKKKDEDSGTDK
;
A
#
# COMPACT_ATOMS: atom_id res chain seq x y z
N MET A 1 12.91 2.23 8.10
CA MET A 1 13.57 0.91 8.10
C MET A 1 13.10 0.12 6.87
N LYS A 2 13.99 -0.64 6.20
CA LYS A 2 13.61 -1.47 5.05
C LYS A 2 13.15 -2.85 5.51
N VAL A 3 11.98 -3.27 5.03
CA VAL A 3 11.40 -4.60 5.30
C VAL A 3 11.03 -5.30 4.00
N LYS A 4 11.02 -6.63 4.01
CA LYS A 4 10.51 -7.48 2.95
C LYS A 4 9.20 -8.11 3.39
N ALA A 5 8.15 -8.01 2.59
CA ALA A 5 6.89 -8.70 2.85
C ALA A 5 7.01 -10.19 2.58
N LEU A 6 6.46 -11.01 3.48
CA LEU A 6 6.38 -12.46 3.33
C LEU A 6 5.16 -12.88 2.51
N THR A 7 4.04 -12.17 2.69
CA THR A 7 2.80 -12.38 1.95
C THR A 7 2.25 -11.06 1.42
N SER A 8 1.31 -11.15 0.49
CA SER A 8 0.65 -9.98 -0.10
C SER A 8 -0.45 -9.51 0.86
N PHE A 9 -0.44 -8.23 1.23
CA PHE A 9 -1.48 -7.64 2.07
C PHE A 9 -1.86 -6.24 1.57
N THR A 10 -3.09 -5.83 1.87
CA THR A 10 -3.64 -4.53 1.47
C THR A 10 -4.35 -3.88 2.65
N GLY A 11 -4.36 -2.54 2.69
CA GLY A 11 -4.96 -1.78 3.80
C GLY A 11 -4.37 -0.38 3.89
N VAL A 12 -4.02 0.05 5.11
CA VAL A 12 -3.29 1.32 5.37
C VAL A 12 -1.94 1.33 4.67
N LEU A 13 -1.30 0.16 4.56
CA LEU A 13 -0.14 -0.10 3.75
C LEU A 13 -0.44 -1.31 2.85
N SER A 14 -0.05 -1.21 1.57
CA SER A 14 -0.19 -2.32 0.62
C SER A 14 1.18 -2.73 0.12
N MET A 15 1.49 -4.02 0.19
CA MET A 15 2.73 -4.63 -0.28
C MET A 15 2.43 -5.99 -0.90
N THR A 16 3.18 -6.36 -1.92
CA THR A 16 3.12 -7.69 -2.54
C THR A 16 4.09 -8.65 -1.86
N ALA A 17 3.79 -9.95 -1.90
CA ALA A 17 4.70 -10.97 -1.37
C ALA A 17 6.09 -10.83 -1.98
N ASN A 18 7.13 -10.93 -1.15
CA ASN A 18 8.53 -10.68 -1.48
C ASN A 18 8.91 -9.24 -1.84
N GLU A 19 7.99 -8.28 -1.75
CA GLU A 19 8.28 -6.87 -2.00
C GLU A 19 9.12 -6.28 -0.87
N VAL A 20 10.15 -5.50 -1.22
CA VAL A 20 10.94 -4.73 -0.26
C VAL A 20 10.47 -3.28 -0.27
N ARG A 21 10.13 -2.77 0.91
CA ARG A 21 9.69 -1.39 1.08
C ARG A 21 10.27 -0.77 2.32
N GLU A 22 10.41 0.54 2.28
CA GLU A 22 10.80 1.32 3.44
C GLU A 22 9.55 1.76 4.21
N ILE A 23 9.50 1.37 5.49
CA ILE A 23 8.47 1.79 6.44
C ILE A 23 9.12 2.71 7.47
N SER A 24 8.57 3.91 7.61
CA SER A 24 9.00 4.89 8.60
C SER A 24 8.16 4.85 9.88
N ASP A 25 6.98 4.24 9.82
CA ASP A 25 6.05 4.15 10.94
C ASP A 25 6.39 2.96 11.85
N GLU A 26 6.84 3.27 13.07
CA GLU A 26 7.31 2.25 14.01
C GLU A 26 6.17 1.42 14.62
N ALA A 27 4.97 1.99 14.78
CA ALA A 27 3.83 1.27 15.32
C ALA A 27 3.39 0.20 14.32
N VAL A 28 3.21 0.58 13.05
CA VAL A 28 2.88 -0.34 11.97
C VAL A 28 3.96 -1.40 11.77
N LEU A 29 5.24 -1.00 11.84
CA LEU A 29 6.35 -1.94 11.69
C LEU A 29 6.34 -3.04 12.75
N LYS A 30 6.13 -2.69 14.03
CA LYS A 30 6.08 -3.67 15.12
C LYS A 30 4.94 -4.66 14.92
N ASP A 31 3.74 -4.17 14.63
CA ASP A 31 2.57 -5.02 14.41
C ASP A 31 2.79 -5.98 13.23
N LEU A 32 3.35 -5.51 12.11
CA LEU A 32 3.63 -6.34 10.94
C LEU A 32 4.71 -7.40 11.19
N VAL A 33 5.71 -7.10 12.02
CA VAL A 33 6.76 -8.04 12.40
C VAL A 33 6.22 -9.08 13.39
N GLU A 34 5.49 -8.66 14.41
CA GLU A 34 4.88 -9.55 15.41
C GLU A 34 3.84 -10.50 14.77
N ALA A 35 3.05 -9.98 13.83
CA ALA A 35 2.10 -10.77 13.07
C ALA A 35 2.75 -11.64 11.97
N GLY A 36 4.06 -11.49 11.71
CA GLY A 36 4.77 -12.30 10.74
C GLY A 36 4.44 -11.97 9.27
N PHE A 37 3.99 -10.76 8.97
CA PHE A 37 3.73 -10.31 7.59
C PHE A 37 4.98 -9.79 6.89
N VAL A 38 5.94 -9.24 7.63
CA VAL A 38 7.18 -8.65 7.09
C VAL A 38 8.41 -9.07 7.89
N ILE A 39 9.57 -9.09 7.23
CA ILE A 39 10.87 -9.30 7.85
C ILE A 39 11.78 -8.08 7.60
N PRO A 40 12.56 -7.61 8.59
CA PRO A 40 13.53 -6.54 8.36
C PRO A 40 14.64 -7.01 7.42
N VAL A 41 14.94 -6.26 6.35
CA VAL A 41 15.94 -6.67 5.32
C VAL A 41 17.35 -6.80 5.89
N GLU A 42 17.64 -6.11 6.99
CA GLU A 42 18.95 -6.14 7.66
C GLU A 42 19.16 -7.42 8.50
N LYS A 43 18.07 -8.11 8.86
CA LYS A 43 18.14 -9.45 9.43
C LYS A 43 17.76 -10.40 8.30
N GLU A 44 18.72 -11.17 7.83
CA GLU A 44 18.47 -12.29 6.93
C GLU A 44 18.20 -13.52 7.81
N PRO A 45 16.93 -13.90 8.12
CA PRO A 45 16.62 -15.27 8.45
C PRO A 45 16.25 -15.98 7.14
N GLU A 46 16.91 -17.11 6.91
CA GLU A 46 16.56 -18.07 5.87
C GLU A 46 15.04 -18.38 5.96
N PRO A 47 14.27 -18.21 4.87
CA PRO A 47 12.83 -18.40 4.94
C PRO A 47 12.50 -19.89 5.02
N GLU A 48 12.30 -20.40 6.24
CA GLU A 48 11.57 -21.64 6.43
C GLU A 48 10.09 -21.39 6.06
N THR A 49 9.74 -21.93 4.91
CA THR A 49 8.38 -22.07 4.38
C THR A 49 7.43 -22.60 5.44
N THR A 50 6.64 -21.72 6.06
CA THR A 50 5.34 -22.10 6.59
C THR A 50 4.31 -21.34 5.78
N THR A 51 3.72 -22.06 4.83
CA THR A 51 2.48 -21.74 4.17
C THR A 51 1.37 -21.83 5.22
N PRO A 52 0.77 -20.75 5.74
CA PRO A 52 -0.62 -20.84 6.14
C PRO A 52 -1.41 -20.94 4.85
N GLU A 53 -2.16 -22.02 4.71
CA GLU A 53 -3.14 -22.18 3.63
C GLU A 53 -3.97 -20.89 3.54
N PRO A 54 -4.04 -20.22 2.37
CA PRO A 54 -4.96 -19.12 2.19
C PRO A 54 -6.37 -19.72 2.11
N GLU A 55 -7.07 -19.80 3.25
CA GLU A 55 -8.52 -19.90 3.24
C GLU A 55 -9.06 -18.62 2.62
N THR A 56 -9.21 -18.71 1.30
CA THR A 56 -9.86 -17.74 0.45
C THR A 56 -11.33 -17.75 0.79
N THR A 57 -11.75 -16.89 1.72
CA THR A 57 -13.14 -16.47 1.83
C THR A 57 -13.27 -15.06 1.25
N THR A 58 -13.39 -15.00 -0.07
CA THR A 58 -14.04 -13.91 -0.81
C THR A 58 -15.39 -14.48 -1.27
N PRO A 59 -16.55 -13.80 -1.25
CA PRO A 59 -16.78 -12.33 -1.17
C PRO A 59 -17.95 -11.87 -0.26
N GLU A 60 -17.93 -10.61 0.20
CA GLU A 60 -19.10 -9.75 -0.02
C GLU A 60 -18.63 -8.42 -0.62
N PRO A 61 -19.03 -8.08 -1.86
CA PRO A 61 -18.74 -6.82 -2.48
C PRO A 61 -19.73 -5.77 -1.96
N GLY A 62 -19.48 -5.32 -0.73
CA GLY A 62 -20.13 -4.15 -0.14
C GLY A 62 -19.47 -2.88 -0.65
N GLU A 63 -19.96 -2.40 -1.79
CA GLU A 63 -19.88 -1.04 -2.33
C GLU A 63 -19.38 0.04 -1.35
N VAL A 64 -18.10 0.41 -1.43
CA VAL A 64 -17.68 1.80 -1.18
C VAL A 64 -16.96 2.29 -2.42
N ALA A 65 -17.70 3.10 -3.16
CA ALA A 65 -17.35 3.66 -4.45
C ALA A 65 -15.95 4.32 -4.46
N PRO A 66 -15.26 4.29 -5.62
CA PRO A 66 -14.06 5.09 -5.81
C PRO A 66 -14.48 6.56 -5.79
N VAL A 67 -14.06 7.32 -4.77
CA VAL A 67 -14.08 8.79 -4.87
C VAL A 67 -13.03 9.18 -5.90
N GLN A 68 -13.54 9.31 -7.12
CA GLN A 68 -12.89 9.95 -8.25
C GLN A 68 -12.44 11.35 -7.81
N GLN A 69 -11.14 11.56 -7.58
CA GLN A 69 -10.59 12.91 -7.68
C GLN A 69 -10.49 13.27 -9.18
N LYS A 70 -11.65 13.61 -9.76
CA LYS A 70 -11.75 14.24 -11.07
C LYS A 70 -11.05 15.62 -11.02
N LYS A 71 -9.93 15.68 -11.73
CA LYS A 71 -9.72 16.55 -12.91
C LYS A 71 -9.97 18.06 -12.73
N GLY A 72 -8.89 18.84 -12.85
CA GLY A 72 -8.91 20.10 -13.61
C GLY A 72 -8.56 21.37 -12.84
N ARG A 73 -7.26 21.74 -12.80
CA ARG A 73 -6.91 23.17 -12.83
C ARG A 73 -7.04 23.64 -14.27
N LYS A 74 -8.19 24.26 -14.52
CA LYS A 74 -8.54 24.99 -15.74
C LYS A 74 -7.50 26.09 -15.96
N LYS A 75 -6.77 26.01 -17.07
CA LYS A 75 -6.13 27.16 -17.71
C LYS A 75 -7.25 28.17 -17.98
N LYS A 76 -7.20 29.32 -17.32
CA LYS A 76 -7.98 30.49 -17.72
C LYS A 76 -6.97 31.44 -18.34
N ASP A 77 -6.66 31.18 -19.60
CA ASP A 77 -6.20 32.21 -20.52
C ASP A 77 -7.37 33.21 -20.63
N GLU A 78 -7.30 34.28 -19.85
CA GLU A 78 -8.14 35.47 -20.07
C GLU A 78 -7.43 36.32 -21.12
N ASP A 79 -7.67 35.97 -22.39
CA ASP A 79 -7.62 36.94 -23.47
C ASP A 79 -8.94 37.74 -23.41
N SER A 80 -8.84 38.99 -22.98
CA SER A 80 -9.85 40.00 -23.28
C SER A 80 -9.13 41.25 -23.76
N GLY A 81 -8.85 41.29 -25.05
CA GLY A 81 -8.69 42.57 -25.74
C GLY A 81 -10.01 43.35 -25.69
N THR A 82 -9.93 44.65 -25.41
CA THR A 82 -10.75 45.69 -26.04
C THR A 82 -10.14 47.06 -25.70
N ASP A 83 -9.61 47.67 -26.76
CA ASP A 83 -9.53 49.11 -27.07
C ASP A 83 -10.15 50.11 -26.09
N LYS A 84 -9.35 51.13 -25.73
CA LYS A 84 -9.81 52.51 -25.69
C LYS A 84 -8.67 53.51 -25.87
#